data_AF-A0A024UID8-F1
#
_entry.id   AF-A0A024UID8-F1
#
_cell.length_a   1.000
_cell.length_b   1.000
_cell.length_c   1.000
_cell.angle_alpha   90.00
_cell.angle_beta   90.00
_cell.angle_gamma   90.00
#
_symmetry.space_group_name_H-M   'P 1'
#
loop_
_entity.id
_entity.type
_entity.pdbx_description
1 polymer ?
#
loop_
_entity_poly.entity_id
_entity_poly.type
_entity_poly.pdbx_seq_one_letter_code
_entity_poly.pdbx_strand_id
1 'polypeptide(L)'
;MMNPSHISMRHLLSFHVTDDEVAPEHSTVLEWSKPTVLPPLVHAISTSPTHSTSSDHMPLDSMRLSTSLRNSFRKTCIEPACSRVPRSRGLCKRHGGGKPCSVLGCSKEAHNGDYCFGHGGGKCCKVDSCPNAAQSQGLCKAHGGGARCKYENCDKSSQGGGYCRAHGGGKRCLEPGCTKGAQRGNRCAKHGGCRLCTVQGCTRTDRGGGVCETHRPDKICIVDGCKRLGKTLGMCTVHNRLARVS
;
A
#
# COMPACT_ATOMS: atom_id res chain seq x y z
N MET A 1 2.70 38.88 47.70
CA MET A 1 2.69 40.35 47.55
C MET A 1 3.02 40.69 46.11
N MET A 2 2.37 41.72 45.55
CA MET A 2 2.71 42.48 44.32
C MET A 2 2.85 41.75 42.95
N ASN A 3 1.79 41.90 42.15
CA ASN A 3 1.82 42.24 40.71
C ASN A 3 2.20 43.75 40.55
N PRO A 4 2.38 44.39 39.36
CA PRO A 4 1.79 44.15 38.01
C PRO A 4 2.88 44.13 36.90
N SER A 5 2.74 44.47 35.60
CA SER A 5 1.67 44.97 34.69
C SER A 5 2.02 44.53 33.24
N HIS A 6 1.11 44.07 32.37
CA HIS A 6 0.12 44.81 31.57
C HIS A 6 0.69 45.90 30.62
N ILE A 7 0.96 45.55 29.36
CA ILE A 7 0.98 46.49 28.22
C ILE A 7 0.07 45.96 27.11
N SER A 8 -0.88 46.79 26.72
CA SER A 8 -1.75 46.63 25.55
C SER A 8 -1.28 47.62 24.47
N MET A 9 -1.29 47.20 23.21
CA MET A 9 -1.50 48.12 22.09
C MET A 9 -2.20 47.38 20.94
N ARG A 10 -3.41 47.82 20.61
CA ARG A 10 -3.99 47.64 19.28
C ARG A 10 -3.37 48.69 18.38
N HIS A 11 -3.04 48.36 17.13
CA HIS A 11 -3.06 49.35 16.06
C HIS A 11 -3.77 48.81 14.83
N LEU A 12 -4.70 49.62 14.35
CA LEU A 12 -5.45 49.44 13.11
C LEU A 12 -4.58 49.92 11.96
N LEU A 13 -4.54 49.18 10.86
CA LEU A 13 -4.39 49.76 9.52
C LEU A 13 -5.31 48.99 8.57
N SER A 14 -6.45 49.61 8.24
CA SER A 14 -7.24 49.24 7.08
C SER A 14 -6.52 49.73 5.83
N PHE A 15 -6.41 48.88 4.83
CA PHE A 15 -6.12 49.31 3.46
C PHE A 15 -7.23 48.82 2.56
N HIS A 16 -7.94 49.77 1.95
CA HIS A 16 -8.77 49.50 0.79
C HIS A 16 -7.87 49.13 -0.39
N VAL A 17 -8.28 48.12 -1.15
CA VAL A 17 -7.85 47.89 -2.53
C VAL A 17 -9.12 47.76 -3.35
N THR A 18 -9.19 48.52 -4.45
CA THR A 18 -10.33 48.59 -5.36
C THR A 18 -10.30 47.44 -6.37
N ASP A 19 -11.46 47.13 -6.94
CA ASP A 19 -11.61 46.32 -8.15
C ASP A 19 -10.77 46.85 -9.31
N ASP A 20 -10.26 45.93 -10.14
CA ASP A 20 -10.10 46.15 -11.59
C ASP A 20 -10.06 44.80 -12.35
N GLU A 21 -11.14 44.56 -13.08
CA GLU A 21 -11.35 43.72 -14.28
C GLU A 21 -10.15 42.95 -14.89
N VAL A 22 -10.25 41.61 -14.96
CA VAL A 22 -9.73 40.81 -16.10
C VAL A 22 -10.61 39.57 -16.37
N ALA A 23 -11.23 39.53 -17.55
CA ALA A 23 -11.67 38.33 -18.27
C ALA A 23 -10.84 38.20 -19.59
N PRO A 24 -10.97 37.16 -20.45
CA PRO A 24 -11.82 35.97 -20.39
C PRO A 24 -11.06 34.64 -20.64
N GLU A 25 -11.80 33.58 -20.96
CA GLU A 25 -11.36 32.21 -21.23
C GLU A 25 -10.33 31.97 -22.37
N HIS A 26 -9.60 30.85 -22.28
CA HIS A 26 -9.31 30.05 -23.48
C HIS A 26 -9.32 28.54 -23.18
N SER A 27 -10.03 27.79 -24.01
CA SER A 27 -10.21 26.34 -23.92
C SER A 27 -9.37 25.61 -24.95
N THR A 28 -8.56 24.62 -24.54
CA THR A 28 -8.05 23.59 -25.47
C THR A 28 -8.12 22.21 -24.82
N VAL A 29 -9.09 21.41 -25.30
CA VAL A 29 -9.20 19.99 -24.96
C VAL A 29 -8.26 19.22 -25.90
N LEU A 30 -7.18 18.64 -25.36
CA LEU A 30 -6.29 17.77 -26.14
C LEU A 30 -6.82 16.34 -26.12
N GLU A 31 -7.40 15.94 -27.25
CA GLU A 31 -7.97 14.62 -27.48
C GLU A 31 -6.86 13.57 -27.71
N TRP A 32 -6.87 12.49 -26.91
CA TRP A 32 -5.92 11.38 -27.05
C TRP A 32 -6.44 10.36 -28.07
N SER A 33 -5.84 10.31 -29.25
CA SER A 33 -6.11 9.29 -30.26
C SER A 33 -5.51 7.93 -29.88
N LYS A 34 -6.31 6.86 -30.02
CA LYS A 34 -5.88 5.48 -29.73
C LYS A 34 -5.12 4.86 -30.91
N PRO A 35 -4.06 4.07 -30.69
CA PRO A 35 -3.40 3.33 -31.76
C PRO A 35 -4.19 2.07 -32.17
N THR A 36 -4.36 1.89 -33.48
CA THR A 36 -4.98 0.71 -34.11
C THR A 36 -3.99 -0.46 -34.18
N VAL A 37 -4.45 -1.68 -33.87
CA VAL A 37 -3.66 -2.92 -34.00
C VAL A 37 -4.10 -3.68 -35.25
N LEU A 38 -3.14 -4.02 -36.13
CA LEU A 38 -3.37 -4.90 -37.29
C LEU A 38 -3.07 -6.37 -36.94
N PRO A 39 -3.79 -7.35 -37.53
CA PRO A 39 -3.52 -8.78 -37.35
C PRO A 39 -2.38 -9.27 -38.27
N PRO A 40 -1.62 -10.31 -37.87
CA PRO A 40 -0.61 -10.93 -38.73
C PRO A 40 -1.22 -11.93 -39.73
N LEU A 41 -0.62 -12.02 -40.92
CA LEU A 41 -1.02 -12.93 -42.00
C LEU A 41 -0.78 -14.42 -41.64
N VAL A 42 -1.67 -15.27 -42.13
CA VAL A 42 -1.43 -16.71 -42.28
C VAL A 42 -0.64 -17.01 -43.56
N HIS A 43 0.19 -18.05 -43.56
CA HIS A 43 0.76 -18.64 -44.77
C HIS A 43 0.70 -20.17 -44.70
N ALA A 44 0.56 -20.79 -45.87
CA ALA A 44 0.04 -22.15 -46.03
C ALA A 44 1.13 -23.20 -46.35
N ILE A 45 0.65 -24.44 -46.49
CA ILE A 45 1.38 -25.72 -46.57
C ILE A 45 1.91 -26.01 -47.98
N SER A 46 3.07 -26.68 -48.09
CA SER A 46 3.52 -27.60 -49.17
C SER A 46 4.93 -28.13 -48.82
N THR A 47 5.46 -29.29 -49.22
CA THR A 47 4.96 -30.57 -49.78
C THR A 47 6.06 -31.65 -49.57
N SER A 48 5.72 -32.93 -49.54
CA SER A 48 6.64 -34.10 -49.55
C SER A 48 7.42 -34.23 -50.90
N PRO A 49 8.46 -35.10 -51.11
CA PRO A 49 8.37 -36.56 -50.89
C PRO A 49 9.67 -37.40 -50.55
N THR A 50 9.42 -38.62 -50.07
CA THR A 50 10.15 -39.92 -50.25
C THR A 50 11.69 -40.03 -50.38
N HIS A 51 12.30 -40.95 -49.61
CA HIS A 51 12.88 -42.21 -50.13
C HIS A 51 13.13 -43.23 -48.99
N SER A 52 13.33 -44.52 -49.34
CA SER A 52 13.31 -45.70 -48.47
C SER A 52 14.62 -46.51 -48.49
N THR A 53 14.93 -47.26 -47.41
CA THR A 53 15.20 -48.74 -47.39
C THR A 53 15.72 -49.28 -46.03
N SER A 54 15.41 -50.56 -45.77
CA SER A 54 16.11 -51.59 -44.96
C SER A 54 16.35 -51.44 -43.44
N SER A 55 15.74 -52.38 -42.69
CA SER A 55 16.30 -53.30 -41.66
C SER A 55 17.57 -52.89 -40.87
N ASP A 56 17.70 -53.01 -39.55
CA ASP A 56 17.38 -54.16 -38.68
C ASP A 56 17.49 -53.82 -37.17
N HIS A 57 17.02 -54.75 -36.32
CA HIS A 57 17.26 -54.90 -34.87
C HIS A 57 16.90 -53.77 -33.88
N MET A 58 16.02 -54.09 -32.93
CA MET A 58 15.72 -53.30 -31.73
C MET A 58 16.67 -53.64 -30.56
N PRO A 59 17.40 -52.66 -29.98
CA PRO A 59 17.84 -52.72 -28.60
C PRO A 59 16.80 -52.06 -27.68
N LEU A 60 16.46 -52.75 -26.59
CA LEU A 60 15.61 -52.24 -25.52
C LEU A 60 16.41 -51.23 -24.66
N ASP A 61 16.45 -49.96 -25.06
CA ASP A 61 16.97 -48.90 -24.18
C ASP A 61 16.33 -47.52 -24.39
N SER A 62 16.09 -46.83 -23.28
CA SER A 62 15.94 -45.38 -23.16
C SER A 62 15.02 -44.66 -24.16
N MET A 63 13.71 -44.90 -24.07
CA MET A 63 12.69 -43.98 -24.60
C MET A 63 12.76 -42.61 -23.87
N ARG A 64 13.61 -41.71 -24.38
CA ARG A 64 13.55 -40.26 -24.11
C ARG A 64 12.22 -39.71 -24.64
N LEU A 65 11.14 -39.86 -23.87
CA LEU A 65 9.87 -39.23 -24.23
C LEU A 65 10.07 -37.72 -24.34
N SER A 66 9.69 -37.17 -25.49
CA SER A 66 9.93 -35.81 -25.95
C SER A 66 9.52 -34.76 -24.92
N THR A 67 10.37 -33.75 -24.71
CA THR A 67 10.10 -32.61 -23.82
C THR A 67 8.86 -31.80 -24.21
N SER A 68 8.39 -31.87 -25.46
CA SER A 68 7.17 -31.20 -25.94
C SER A 68 5.88 -31.68 -25.28
N LEU A 69 5.65 -32.98 -25.11
CA LEU A 69 4.37 -33.48 -24.58
C LEU A 69 4.22 -33.30 -23.06
N ARG A 70 5.32 -33.08 -22.33
CA ARG A 70 5.28 -32.66 -20.91
C ARG A 70 4.77 -31.23 -20.71
N ASN A 71 4.59 -30.44 -21.76
CA ASN A 71 4.26 -29.01 -21.65
C ASN A 71 2.76 -28.68 -21.82
N SER A 72 1.94 -29.57 -22.42
CA SER A 72 0.52 -29.30 -22.71
C SER A 72 -0.44 -29.45 -21.51
N PHE A 73 -0.01 -30.08 -20.42
CA PHE A 73 -0.83 -30.24 -19.20
C PHE A 73 -0.37 -29.36 -18.05
N ARG A 74 0.07 -28.11 -18.35
CA ARG A 74 0.04 -27.04 -17.33
C ARG A 74 -1.41 -26.69 -17.04
N LYS A 75 -2.08 -27.56 -16.28
CA LYS A 75 -3.46 -27.42 -15.79
C LYS A 75 -3.68 -25.96 -15.43
N THR A 76 -4.71 -25.32 -15.97
CA THR A 76 -5.02 -23.93 -15.65
C THR A 76 -5.63 -23.83 -14.25
N CYS A 77 -5.75 -22.62 -13.72
CA CYS A 77 -6.47 -22.38 -12.47
C CYS A 77 -7.90 -22.92 -12.55
N ILE A 78 -8.35 -23.66 -11.53
CA ILE A 78 -9.69 -24.28 -11.47
C ILE A 78 -10.81 -23.23 -11.58
N GLU A 79 -10.60 -22.02 -11.05
CA GLU A 79 -11.54 -20.90 -11.23
C GLU A 79 -11.86 -20.62 -12.71
N PRO A 80 -13.15 -20.54 -13.10
CA PRO A 80 -13.55 -20.29 -14.47
C PRO A 80 -12.98 -18.98 -15.00
N ALA A 81 -12.73 -18.96 -16.33
CA ALA A 81 -12.08 -17.85 -17.03
C ALA A 81 -10.70 -17.42 -16.49
N CYS A 82 -9.98 -18.26 -15.72
CA CYS A 82 -8.66 -17.94 -15.21
C CYS A 82 -7.52 -18.66 -15.95
N SER A 83 -6.90 -17.97 -16.92
CA SER A 83 -5.72 -18.42 -17.67
C SER A 83 -4.40 -18.54 -16.88
N ARG A 84 -4.42 -18.35 -15.55
CA ARG A 84 -3.20 -18.36 -14.73
C ARG A 84 -2.80 -19.76 -14.29
N VAL A 85 -1.49 -20.01 -14.21
CA VAL A 85 -0.95 -21.27 -13.69
C VAL A 85 -1.30 -21.44 -12.19
N PRO A 86 -1.85 -22.61 -11.78
CA PRO A 86 -2.00 -23.03 -10.40
C PRO A 86 -0.70 -23.03 -9.62
N ARG A 87 -0.81 -23.03 -8.30
CA ARG A 87 0.31 -23.24 -7.38
C ARG A 87 0.02 -24.37 -6.41
N SER A 88 -1.08 -24.27 -5.69
CA SER A 88 -1.56 -25.31 -4.77
C SER A 88 -3.07 -25.47 -4.96
N ARG A 89 -3.60 -26.66 -4.64
CA ARG A 89 -5.06 -26.95 -4.68
C ARG A 89 -5.73 -26.64 -6.03
N GLY A 90 -4.98 -26.71 -7.13
CA GLY A 90 -5.46 -26.33 -8.48
C GLY A 90 -5.74 -24.83 -8.69
N LEU A 91 -5.42 -23.97 -7.72
CA LEU A 91 -5.73 -22.55 -7.74
C LEU A 91 -4.46 -21.70 -7.98
N CYS A 92 -4.60 -20.58 -8.69
CA CYS A 92 -3.51 -19.62 -8.87
C CYS A 92 -3.37 -18.69 -7.66
N LYS A 93 -2.28 -17.91 -7.56
CA LYS A 93 -2.06 -16.97 -6.44
C LYS A 93 -3.24 -16.03 -6.17
N ARG A 94 -3.95 -15.55 -7.21
CA ARG A 94 -5.10 -14.65 -7.02
C ARG A 94 -6.31 -15.34 -6.39
N HIS A 95 -6.40 -16.66 -6.54
CA HIS A 95 -7.57 -17.46 -6.16
C HIS A 95 -7.25 -18.39 -4.98
N GLY A 96 -6.37 -17.96 -4.06
CA GLY A 96 -6.02 -18.72 -2.85
C GLY A 96 -5.00 -19.84 -3.07
N GLY A 97 -4.33 -19.90 -4.22
CA GLY A 97 -3.25 -20.84 -4.47
C GLY A 97 -1.93 -20.54 -3.73
N GLY A 98 -1.82 -19.41 -3.02
CA GLY A 98 -0.64 -19.07 -2.22
C GLY A 98 -0.50 -19.92 -0.95
N LYS A 99 0.72 -20.01 -0.43
CA LYS A 99 1.00 -20.58 0.90
C LYS A 99 0.33 -19.69 1.97
N PRO A 100 -0.36 -20.24 2.99
CA PRO A 100 -0.88 -19.45 4.10
C PRO A 100 0.25 -18.86 4.95
N CYS A 101 -0.06 -17.84 5.74
CA CYS A 101 0.83 -17.33 6.78
C CYS A 101 0.95 -18.35 7.91
N SER A 102 2.17 -18.66 8.36
CA SER A 102 2.44 -19.67 9.40
C SER A 102 2.09 -19.22 10.83
N VAL A 103 1.60 -17.99 11.02
CA VAL A 103 1.07 -17.53 12.32
C VAL A 103 -0.33 -18.11 12.50
N LEU A 104 -0.55 -18.84 13.60
CA LEU A 104 -1.81 -19.50 13.90
C LEU A 104 -3.00 -18.52 13.86
N GLY A 105 -4.12 -19.00 13.31
CA GLY A 105 -5.33 -18.19 13.07
C GLY A 105 -5.22 -17.17 11.92
N CYS A 106 -4.05 -16.95 11.30
CA CYS A 106 -3.91 -15.96 10.24
C CYS A 106 -4.32 -16.48 8.85
N SER A 107 -5.54 -16.20 8.43
CA SER A 107 -6.08 -16.55 7.10
C SER A 107 -5.44 -15.81 5.91
N LYS A 108 -4.35 -15.05 6.10
CA LYS A 108 -3.69 -14.29 5.02
C LYS A 108 -2.64 -15.13 4.32
N GLU A 109 -2.47 -14.92 3.03
CA GLU A 109 -1.38 -15.54 2.27
C GLU A 109 -0.01 -15.01 2.71
N ALA A 110 0.99 -15.89 2.74
CA ALA A 110 2.39 -15.53 2.88
C ALA A 110 2.85 -14.71 1.66
N HIS A 111 3.61 -13.63 1.92
CA HIS A 111 4.10 -12.75 0.86
C HIS A 111 5.54 -13.09 0.45
N ASN A 112 6.43 -13.26 1.44
CA ASN A 112 7.78 -13.79 1.26
C ASN A 112 8.04 -14.80 2.38
N GLY A 113 8.68 -15.92 2.03
CA GLY A 113 8.83 -17.05 2.93
C GLY A 113 7.46 -17.49 3.47
N ASP A 114 7.35 -17.48 4.79
CA ASP A 114 6.28 -18.15 5.53
C ASP A 114 5.24 -17.19 6.13
N TYR A 115 5.40 -15.89 5.90
CA TYR A 115 4.64 -14.86 6.62
C TYR A 115 3.92 -13.89 5.68
N CYS A 116 2.74 -13.41 6.08
CA CYS A 116 2.06 -12.32 5.37
C CYS A 116 2.70 -10.95 5.71
N PHE A 117 2.37 -9.89 4.96
CA PHE A 117 2.87 -8.53 5.25
C PHE A 117 2.63 -8.05 6.70
N GLY A 118 1.51 -8.45 7.31
CA GLY A 118 1.17 -8.10 8.70
C GLY A 118 2.04 -8.81 9.73
N HIS A 119 2.48 -10.03 9.40
CA HIS A 119 3.34 -10.89 10.20
C HIS A 119 4.80 -10.89 9.69
N GLY A 120 5.24 -9.82 9.03
CA GLY A 120 6.66 -9.65 8.68
C GLY A 120 7.16 -10.38 7.43
N GLY A 121 6.27 -10.76 6.52
CA GLY A 121 6.60 -11.21 5.14
C GLY A 121 7.10 -10.11 4.20
N GLY A 122 7.46 -8.94 4.72
CA GLY A 122 8.16 -7.90 3.99
C GLY A 122 9.67 -7.97 4.26
N LYS A 123 10.47 -7.18 3.55
CA LYS A 123 11.88 -6.97 3.93
C LYS A 123 11.91 -6.40 5.36
N CYS A 124 12.54 -7.10 6.29
CA CYS A 124 12.67 -6.65 7.67
C CYS A 124 13.75 -5.56 7.80
N CYS A 125 13.73 -4.82 8.90
CA CYS A 125 14.78 -3.86 9.23
C CYS A 125 16.10 -4.59 9.50
N LYS A 126 17.23 -4.08 8.99
CA LYS A 126 18.59 -4.58 9.19
C LYS A 126 19.13 -4.40 10.62
N VAL A 127 18.46 -3.59 11.44
CA VAL A 127 18.82 -3.41 12.85
C VAL A 127 18.32 -4.62 13.62
N ASP A 128 19.22 -5.26 14.36
CA ASP A 128 18.94 -6.48 15.11
C ASP A 128 17.73 -6.34 16.04
N SER A 129 17.00 -7.45 16.20
CA SER A 129 15.72 -7.55 16.94
C SER A 129 14.58 -6.64 16.46
N CYS A 130 14.76 -5.77 15.45
CA CYS A 130 13.73 -4.83 15.04
C CYS A 130 12.62 -5.52 14.20
N PRO A 131 11.37 -5.65 14.69
CA PRO A 131 10.33 -6.37 13.99
C PRO A 131 9.71 -5.58 12.83
N ASN A 132 10.11 -4.31 12.65
CA ASN A 132 9.50 -3.40 11.68
C ASN A 132 9.95 -3.70 10.25
N ALA A 133 9.03 -3.55 9.30
CA ALA A 133 9.36 -3.61 7.88
C ALA A 133 10.26 -2.44 7.47
N ALA A 134 11.26 -2.73 6.64
CA ALA A 134 12.10 -1.75 5.98
C ALA A 134 11.31 -0.92 4.97
N GLN A 135 11.71 0.34 4.78
CA GLN A 135 11.17 1.25 3.77
C GLN A 135 12.17 1.51 2.64
N SER A 136 13.41 1.85 2.97
CA SER A 136 14.54 1.97 2.05
C SER A 136 15.84 1.61 2.76
N GLN A 137 16.90 1.28 2.01
CA GLN A 137 18.21 0.86 2.51
C GLN A 137 18.22 -0.35 3.47
N GLY A 138 17.12 -1.10 3.54
CA GLY A 138 16.92 -2.16 4.52
C GLY A 138 16.57 -1.65 5.93
N LEU A 139 16.27 -0.37 6.10
CA LEU A 139 15.97 0.24 7.40
C LEU A 139 14.49 0.58 7.51
N CYS A 140 13.91 0.48 8.71
CA CYS A 140 12.53 0.92 8.98
C CYS A 140 12.46 2.43 9.24
N LYS A 141 11.25 3.01 9.28
CA LYS A 141 11.05 4.47 9.46
C LYS A 141 11.81 5.04 10.68
N ALA A 142 11.79 4.33 11.80
CA ALA A 142 12.46 4.74 13.03
C ALA A 142 14.00 4.68 12.94
N HIS A 143 14.54 3.79 12.11
CA HIS A 143 15.98 3.54 11.98
C HIS A 143 16.57 4.14 10.69
N GLY A 144 16.05 5.27 10.20
CA GLY A 144 16.59 5.93 9.00
C GLY A 144 15.93 5.58 7.66
N GLY A 145 15.03 4.60 7.61
CA GLY A 145 14.34 4.19 6.38
C GLY A 145 13.30 5.19 5.87
N GLY A 146 13.19 5.31 4.54
CA GLY A 146 12.33 6.25 3.81
C GLY A 146 13.04 7.57 3.47
N ALA A 147 12.37 8.48 2.75
CA ALA A 147 12.94 9.79 2.41
C ALA A 147 13.29 10.64 3.65
N ARG A 148 14.44 11.32 3.65
CA ARG A 148 14.87 12.30 4.68
C ARG A 148 14.51 13.72 4.27
N CYS A 149 14.66 14.68 5.18
CA CYS A 149 14.54 16.10 4.87
C CYS A 149 15.73 16.54 4.01
N LYS A 150 15.49 17.25 2.91
CA LYS A 150 16.53 17.85 2.04
C LYS A 150 17.13 19.15 2.57
N TYR A 151 16.78 19.54 3.79
CA TYR A 151 17.31 20.76 4.40
C TYR A 151 18.60 20.40 5.11
N GLU A 152 19.62 21.25 5.02
CA GLU A 152 20.93 21.02 5.59
C GLU A 152 20.88 20.56 7.05
N ASN A 153 21.69 19.54 7.38
CA ASN A 153 21.83 18.99 8.73
C ASN A 153 20.48 18.56 9.39
N CYS A 154 19.56 17.95 8.62
CA CYS A 154 18.23 17.58 9.11
C CYS A 154 17.83 16.11 8.82
N ASP A 155 18.13 15.20 9.74
CA ASP A 155 17.77 13.77 9.62
C ASP A 155 16.28 13.42 9.80
N LYS A 156 15.44 14.43 10.06
CA LYS A 156 14.00 14.26 10.29
C LYS A 156 13.34 13.68 9.03
N SER A 157 12.49 12.66 9.18
CA SER A 157 11.81 12.02 8.05
C SER A 157 10.98 13.02 7.23
N SER A 158 11.08 12.91 5.90
CA SER A 158 10.23 13.69 5.00
C SER A 158 8.75 13.35 5.19
N GLN A 159 7.88 14.36 5.12
CA GLN A 159 6.42 14.22 5.13
C GLN A 159 5.80 14.39 3.73
N GLY A 160 6.63 14.49 2.69
CA GLY A 160 6.25 14.85 1.32
C GLY A 160 6.97 16.12 0.86
N GLY A 161 7.19 16.26 -0.45
CA GLY A 161 7.94 17.38 -1.04
C GLY A 161 9.44 17.41 -0.71
N GLY A 162 10.00 16.33 -0.15
CA GLY A 162 11.40 16.26 0.24
C GLY A 162 11.74 16.86 1.61
N TYR A 163 10.78 17.43 2.34
CA TYR A 163 11.06 18.09 3.62
C TYR A 163 10.32 17.48 4.82
N CYS A 164 10.83 17.71 6.03
CA CYS A 164 10.14 17.37 7.29
C CYS A 164 9.07 18.42 7.63
N ARG A 165 8.18 18.12 8.60
CA ARG A 165 7.05 19.00 8.97
C ARG A 165 7.47 20.43 9.34
N ALA A 166 8.63 20.60 9.98
CA ALA A 166 9.15 21.91 10.36
C ALA A 166 9.60 22.72 9.14
N HIS A 167 10.25 22.08 8.16
CA HIS A 167 10.87 22.73 6.99
C HIS A 167 9.93 22.70 5.77
N GLY A 168 8.64 22.95 5.96
CA GLY A 168 7.66 23.01 4.85
C GLY A 168 6.94 21.69 4.52
N GLY A 169 7.49 20.54 4.91
CA GLY A 169 7.05 19.22 4.45
C GLY A 169 5.61 18.80 4.75
N GLY A 170 5.01 18.09 3.78
CA GLY A 170 3.65 17.57 3.83
C GLY A 170 2.56 18.60 3.48
N LYS A 171 1.38 18.11 3.08
CA LYS A 171 0.26 18.98 2.68
C LYS A 171 -0.22 19.86 3.84
N ARG A 172 -0.44 21.15 3.58
CA ARG A 172 -1.07 22.09 4.52
C ARG A 172 -2.59 22.12 4.33
N CYS A 173 -3.27 22.65 5.34
CA CYS A 173 -4.70 22.90 5.30
C CYS A 173 -5.03 23.93 4.22
N LEU A 174 -6.06 23.67 3.40
CA LEU A 174 -6.55 24.63 2.39
C LEU A 174 -7.26 25.86 2.97
N GLU A 175 -7.64 25.81 4.26
CA GLU A 175 -8.24 26.96 4.94
C GLU A 175 -7.28 28.17 4.92
N PRO A 176 -7.73 29.35 4.45
CA PRO A 176 -6.90 30.57 4.41
C PRO A 176 -6.20 30.86 5.74
N GLY A 177 -4.92 31.23 5.69
CA GLY A 177 -4.09 31.48 6.87
C GLY A 177 -3.74 30.25 7.73
N CYS A 178 -4.23 29.04 7.43
CA CYS A 178 -4.01 27.89 8.29
C CYS A 178 -2.70 27.13 8.00
N THR A 179 -1.68 27.39 8.82
CA THR A 179 -0.37 26.72 8.72
C THR A 179 -0.36 25.23 9.11
N LYS A 180 -1.47 24.68 9.62
CA LYS A 180 -1.54 23.30 10.14
C LYS A 180 -1.50 22.27 9.01
N GLY A 181 -0.93 21.10 9.29
CA GLY A 181 -0.91 19.98 8.34
C GLY A 181 -2.32 19.45 8.06
N ALA A 182 -2.62 19.20 6.79
CA ALA A 182 -3.84 18.53 6.37
C ALA A 182 -3.86 17.06 6.86
N GLN A 183 -5.07 16.54 7.06
CA GLN A 183 -5.31 15.17 7.52
C GLN A 183 -6.14 14.40 6.48
N ARG A 184 -7.38 14.82 6.25
CA ARG A 184 -8.30 14.30 5.24
C ARG A 184 -8.91 15.47 4.48
N GLY A 185 -9.34 15.26 3.23
CA GLY A 185 -9.98 16.31 2.41
C GLY A 185 -9.14 17.58 2.24
N ASN A 186 -7.80 17.46 2.29
CA ASN A 186 -6.85 18.59 2.31
C ASN A 186 -7.05 19.63 3.44
N ARG A 187 -7.81 19.32 4.49
CA ARG A 187 -8.01 20.22 5.66
C ARG A 187 -7.42 19.63 6.94
N CYS A 188 -7.12 20.49 7.93
CA CYS A 188 -6.63 20.06 9.24
C CYS A 188 -7.77 19.58 10.14
N ALA A 189 -7.47 18.91 11.26
CA ALA A 189 -8.49 18.35 12.15
C ALA A 189 -9.54 19.37 12.64
N LYS A 190 -9.16 20.64 12.89
CA LYS A 190 -10.10 21.71 13.29
C LYS A 190 -11.01 22.19 12.15
N HIS A 191 -10.60 22.02 10.89
CA HIS A 191 -11.31 22.54 9.71
C HIS A 191 -11.95 21.38 8.90
N GLY A 192 -12.47 20.35 9.57
CA GLY A 192 -13.12 19.20 8.92
C GLY A 192 -12.20 18.08 8.43
N GLY A 193 -10.88 18.14 8.72
CA GLY A 193 -9.94 17.07 8.39
C GLY A 193 -10.03 15.81 9.27
N CYS A 194 -10.94 15.79 10.25
CA CYS A 194 -11.22 14.62 11.08
C CYS A 194 -12.54 13.95 10.65
N ARG A 195 -12.71 12.67 10.99
CA ARG A 195 -14.01 11.99 10.92
C ARG A 195 -14.66 12.03 12.30
N LEU A 196 -15.98 12.11 12.35
CA LEU A 196 -16.76 11.94 13.58
C LEU A 196 -17.16 10.47 13.75
N CYS A 197 -17.58 10.13 14.97
CA CYS A 197 -18.15 8.84 15.31
C CYS A 197 -19.44 8.60 14.51
N THR A 198 -19.63 7.40 13.97
CA THR A 198 -20.85 7.04 13.22
C THR A 198 -22.05 6.67 14.10
N VAL A 199 -21.88 6.67 15.43
CA VAL A 199 -22.98 6.46 16.38
C VAL A 199 -23.81 7.73 16.40
N GLN A 200 -25.13 7.58 16.23
CA GLN A 200 -26.07 8.71 16.20
C GLN A 200 -25.94 9.59 17.46
N GLY A 201 -26.06 10.90 17.29
CA GLY A 201 -25.85 11.89 18.35
C GLY A 201 -24.39 12.08 18.82
N CYS A 202 -23.43 11.25 18.39
CA CYS A 202 -22.06 11.32 18.89
C CYS A 202 -21.16 12.30 18.11
N THR A 203 -20.90 13.47 18.69
CA THR A 203 -20.00 14.50 18.14
C THR A 203 -18.50 14.22 18.32
N ARG A 204 -18.13 13.09 18.96
CA ARG A 204 -16.73 12.74 19.26
C ARG A 204 -15.99 12.29 18.00
N THR A 205 -14.67 12.49 17.96
CA THR A 205 -13.83 12.13 16.80
C THR A 205 -13.63 10.61 16.67
N ASP A 206 -13.72 10.11 15.44
CA ASP A 206 -13.36 8.73 15.06
C ASP A 206 -11.88 8.48 15.35
N ARG A 207 -11.59 7.46 16.17
CA ARG A 207 -10.22 7.05 16.52
C ARG A 207 -9.77 5.81 15.74
N GLY A 208 -10.46 5.53 14.63
CA GLY A 208 -10.32 4.38 13.75
C GLY A 208 -11.44 3.37 13.97
N GLY A 209 -11.92 2.77 12.88
CA GLY A 209 -13.05 1.83 12.91
C GLY A 209 -14.44 2.48 12.81
N GLY A 210 -14.51 3.79 12.51
CA GLY A 210 -15.74 4.57 12.35
C GLY A 210 -16.25 5.16 13.67
N VAL A 211 -15.58 4.91 14.79
CA VAL A 211 -16.10 5.15 16.13
C VAL A 211 -15.07 5.83 17.03
N CYS A 212 -15.56 6.63 17.97
CA CYS A 212 -14.72 7.28 18.98
C CYS A 212 -14.25 6.29 20.05
N GLU A 213 -13.39 6.73 20.97
CA GLU A 213 -12.79 5.82 21.97
C GLU A 213 -13.78 5.24 23.00
N THR A 214 -14.96 5.85 23.19
CA THR A 214 -16.03 5.33 24.07
C THR A 214 -16.94 4.34 23.35
N HIS A 215 -17.12 4.47 22.04
CA HIS A 215 -17.99 3.61 21.22
C HIS A 215 -17.20 2.51 20.47
N ARG A 216 -16.07 2.09 21.04
CA ARG A 216 -15.21 1.04 20.45
C ARG A 216 -14.71 -0.05 21.41
N PRO A 217 -15.36 -0.37 22.55
CA PRO A 217 -14.82 -1.35 23.49
C PRO A 217 -14.48 -2.68 22.80
N ASP A 218 -15.35 -3.15 21.90
CA ASP A 218 -15.18 -4.42 21.16
C ASP A 218 -14.17 -4.35 19.99
N LYS A 219 -13.54 -3.19 19.78
CA LYS A 219 -12.55 -2.95 18.72
C LYS A 219 -11.17 -2.59 19.29
N ILE A 220 -10.94 -2.75 20.60
CA ILE A 220 -9.61 -2.60 21.20
C ILE A 220 -8.72 -3.82 20.90
N CYS A 221 -7.45 -3.73 21.29
CA CYS A 221 -6.51 -4.83 21.14
C CYS A 221 -6.76 -5.87 22.24
N ILE A 222 -6.86 -7.16 21.88
CA ILE A 222 -7.05 -8.27 22.84
C ILE A 222 -5.90 -8.50 23.85
N VAL A 223 -4.84 -7.69 23.78
CA VAL A 223 -3.70 -7.81 24.70
C VAL A 223 -3.98 -6.88 25.86
N ASP A 224 -3.82 -7.39 27.08
CA ASP A 224 -4.19 -6.67 28.29
C ASP A 224 -3.55 -5.27 28.37
N GLY A 225 -4.30 -4.32 28.95
CA GLY A 225 -3.97 -2.90 29.01
C GLY A 225 -3.90 -2.16 27.66
N CYS A 226 -4.00 -2.82 26.50
CA CYS A 226 -3.70 -2.20 25.20
C CYS A 226 -4.90 -1.46 24.57
N LYS A 227 -5.01 -0.16 24.88
CA LYS A 227 -6.05 0.76 24.35
C LYS A 227 -5.97 1.09 22.84
N ARG A 228 -5.15 0.37 22.06
CA ARG A 228 -4.99 0.56 20.60
C ARG A 228 -6.09 -0.16 19.83
N LEU A 229 -6.44 0.33 18.65
CA LEU A 229 -7.41 -0.34 17.75
C LEU A 229 -6.90 -1.73 17.34
N GLY A 230 -7.69 -2.77 17.63
CA GLY A 230 -7.51 -4.13 17.13
C GLY A 230 -7.74 -4.20 15.62
N LYS A 231 -7.07 -5.15 14.95
CA LYS A 231 -7.17 -5.36 13.50
C LYS A 231 -7.32 -6.85 13.20
N THR A 232 -6.27 -7.48 12.68
CA THR A 232 -6.23 -8.92 12.42
C THR A 232 -5.98 -9.64 13.75
N LEU A 233 -6.62 -10.79 13.97
CA LEU A 233 -6.57 -11.55 15.23
C LEU A 233 -6.99 -10.75 16.48
N GLY A 234 -7.81 -9.70 16.32
CA GLY A 234 -8.14 -8.77 17.42
C GLY A 234 -6.93 -7.96 17.94
N MET A 235 -5.73 -8.13 17.38
CA MET A 235 -4.51 -7.48 17.85
C MET A 235 -4.26 -6.16 17.12
N CYS A 236 -3.67 -5.19 17.83
CA CYS A 236 -3.21 -3.96 17.20
C CYS A 236 -2.01 -4.20 16.27
N THR A 237 -1.71 -3.26 15.38
CA THR A 237 -0.61 -3.39 14.39
C THR A 237 0.76 -3.73 15.01
N VAL A 238 1.01 -3.36 16.27
CA VAL A 238 2.25 -3.68 16.99
C VAL A 238 2.21 -5.12 17.51
N HIS A 239 1.18 -5.49 18.26
CA HIS A 239 1.09 -6.83 18.86
C HIS A 239 0.89 -7.93 17.81
N ASN A 240 0.09 -7.68 16.76
CA ASN A 240 -0.01 -8.57 15.59
C ASN A 240 1.37 -8.77 14.91
N ARG A 241 2.29 -7.82 15.00
CA ARG A 241 3.63 -7.95 14.42
C ARG A 241 4.60 -8.69 15.36
N LEU A 242 4.37 -8.61 16.67
CA LEU A 242 5.14 -9.33 17.70
C LEU A 242 4.72 -10.79 17.85
N ALA A 243 3.49 -11.16 17.47
CA ALA A 243 2.96 -12.53 17.39
C ALA A 243 3.68 -13.47 16.39
N ARG A 244 4.93 -13.14 16.00
CA ARG A 244 5.91 -14.02 15.36
C ARG A 244 6.86 -14.68 16.37
N VAL A 245 6.91 -14.15 17.59
CA VAL A 245 7.93 -14.43 18.62
C VAL A 245 7.25 -15.04 19.86
N SER A 246 6.32 -15.96 19.60
CA SER A 246 5.47 -16.63 20.58
C SER A 246 5.13 -18.03 20.07
#